data_AF-A0A321LBP0-F1
#
_entry.id   AF-A0A321LBP0-F1
#
_cell.length_a   1.000
_cell.length_b   1.000
_cell.length_c   1.000
_cell.angle_alpha   90.00
_cell.angle_beta   90.00
_cell.angle_gamma   90.00
#
_symmetry.space_group_name_H-M   'P 1'
#
loop_
_entity.id
_entity.type
_entity.pdbx_description
1 polymer ?
#
loop_
_entity_poly.entity_id
_entity_poly.type
_entity_poly.pdbx_seq_one_letter_code
_entity_poly.pdbx_strand_id
1 'polypeptide(L)' 'MNGEPCIRNLRLTVRRVLEALAVYPDRAEVKREYPELEDEDIRQALAYAAALVDDKVVPLPKAQ' A
#
# COMPACT_ATOMS: atom_id res chain seq x y z
N MET A 1 -15.73 -3.32 -1.01
CA MET A 1 -14.85 -2.76 -2.07
C MET A 1 -15.68 -1.83 -2.94
N ASN A 2 -16.09 -0.68 -2.40
CA ASN A 2 -17.13 0.21 -2.95
C ASN A 2 -16.59 1.04 -4.14
N GLY A 3 -16.14 0.37 -5.20
CA GLY A 3 -15.42 1.01 -6.32
C GLY A 3 -13.95 1.35 -5.99
N GLU A 4 -13.45 0.94 -4.83
CA GLU A 4 -12.04 1.11 -4.47
C GLU A 4 -11.12 0.27 -5.39
N PRO A 5 -9.94 0.78 -5.78
CA PRO A 5 -8.92 0.01 -6.50
C PRO A 5 -8.54 -1.25 -5.73
N CYS A 6 -8.50 -2.38 -6.42
CA CYS A 6 -8.24 -3.70 -5.84
C CYS A 6 -7.13 -4.43 -6.56
N ILE A 7 -6.40 -5.27 -5.82
CA ILE A 7 -5.40 -6.16 -6.39
C ILE A 7 -6.10 -7.21 -7.27
N ARG A 8 -5.49 -7.53 -8.43
CA ARG A 8 -6.05 -8.48 -9.40
C ARG A 8 -6.43 -9.79 -8.70
N ASN A 9 -7.60 -10.34 -9.03
CA ASN A 9 -8.08 -11.63 -8.50
C ASN A 9 -8.17 -11.75 -6.97
N LEU A 10 -7.88 -10.68 -6.22
CA LEU A 10 -7.96 -10.66 -4.76
C LEU A 10 -9.09 -9.71 -4.34
N ARG A 11 -9.76 -10.05 -3.25
CA ARG A 11 -10.72 -9.14 -2.59
C ARG A 11 -10.01 -8.17 -1.64
N LEU A 12 -8.86 -7.66 -2.05
CA LEU A 12 -7.95 -6.84 -1.25
C LEU A 12 -7.76 -5.49 -1.94
N THR A 13 -8.10 -4.39 -1.24
CA THR A 13 -7.97 -3.04 -1.80
C THR A 13 -6.51 -2.58 -1.74
N VAL A 14 -6.12 -1.68 -2.66
CA VAL A 14 -4.80 -1.04 -2.62
C VAL A 14 -4.56 -0.37 -1.26
N ARG A 15 -5.59 0.31 -0.72
CA ARG A 15 -5.56 0.89 0.63
C ARG A 15 -5.20 -0.14 1.70
N ARG A 16 -5.81 -1.34 1.67
CA ARG A 16 -5.52 -2.40 2.63
C ARG A 16 -4.09 -2.93 2.52
N VAL A 17 -3.57 -3.04 1.30
CA VAL A 17 -2.15 -3.39 1.09
C VAL A 17 -1.23 -2.33 1.72
N LEU A 18 -1.51 -1.05 1.50
CA LEU A 18 -0.72 0.04 2.11
C LEU A 18 -0.81 0.04 3.64
N GLU A 19 -2.00 -0.19 4.20
CA GLU A 19 -2.20 -0.35 5.65
C GLU A 19 -1.36 -1.52 6.19
N ALA A 20 -1.35 -2.67 5.50
CA ALA A 20 -0.55 -3.82 5.91
C ALA A 20 0.95 -3.54 5.85
N LEU A 21 1.44 -2.86 4.81
CA LEU A 21 2.85 -2.46 4.68
C LEU A 21 3.28 -1.46 5.77
N ALA A 22 2.35 -0.63 6.27
CA ALA A 22 2.62 0.30 7.37
C ALA A 22 2.67 -0.41 8.73
N VAL A 23 1.90 -1.49 8.91
CA VAL A 23 1.86 -2.29 10.15
C VAL A 23 3.04 -3.25 10.24
N TYR A 24 3.37 -3.92 9.13
CA TYR A 24 4.40 -4.96 9.09
C TYR A 24 5.66 -4.44 8.38
N PRO A 25 6.74 -4.12 9.12
CA PRO A 25 7.97 -3.62 8.51
C PRO A 25 8.72 -4.69 7.70
N ASP A 26 8.49 -5.97 7.99
CA ASP A 26 9.06 -7.09 7.23
C ASP A 26 8.02 -7.66 6.24
N ARG A 27 8.43 -7.74 4.97
CA ARG A 27 7.62 -8.31 3.88
C ARG A 27 7.27 -9.77 4.09
N ALA A 28 8.09 -10.55 4.79
CA ALA A 28 7.76 -11.93 5.08
C ALA A 28 6.51 -12.04 5.97
N GLU A 29 6.29 -11.09 6.88
CA GLU A 29 5.09 -11.07 7.73
C GLU A 29 3.84 -10.69 6.93
N VAL A 30 3.96 -9.70 6.03
CA VAL A 30 2.89 -9.34 5.10
C VAL A 30 2.45 -10.56 4.28
N LYS A 31 3.40 -11.34 3.77
CA LYS A 31 3.12 -12.57 3.00
C LYS A 31 2.55 -13.70 3.87
N ARG A 32 2.85 -13.74 5.17
CA ARG A 32 2.21 -14.71 6.08
C ARG A 32 0.72 -14.37 6.28
N GLU A 33 0.40 -13.09 6.41
CA GLU A 33 -0.98 -12.61 6.55
C GLU A 33 -1.77 -12.70 5.23
N TYR A 34 -1.10 -12.41 4.11
CA TYR A 34 -1.67 -12.44 2.77
C TYR A 34 -0.85 -13.35 1.84
N PRO A 35 -0.99 -14.68 1.93
CA PRO A 35 -0.19 -15.64 1.15
C PRO A 35 -0.37 -15.54 -0.36
N GLU A 36 -1.54 -15.07 -0.80
CA GLU A 36 -1.88 -14.88 -2.22
C GLU A 36 -1.35 -13.56 -2.78
N LEU A 37 -0.83 -12.66 -1.93
CA LEU A 37 -0.30 -11.37 -2.35
C LEU A 37 1.14 -11.52 -2.85
N GLU A 38 1.35 -11.21 -4.13
CA GLU A 38 2.67 -11.31 -4.75
C GLU A 38 3.48 -10.01 -4.58
N ASP A 39 4.80 -10.10 -4.74
CA ASP A 39 5.66 -8.90 -4.70
C ASP A 39 5.37 -7.92 -5.85
N GLU A 40 4.87 -8.43 -6.98
CA GLU A 40 4.43 -7.60 -8.11
C GLU A 40 3.17 -6.80 -7.73
N ASP A 41 2.21 -7.41 -7.04
CA ASP A 41 0.99 -6.72 -6.59
C ASP A 41 1.33 -5.57 -5.62
N ILE A 42 2.30 -5.80 -4.71
CA ILE A 42 2.82 -4.75 -3.81
C ILE A 42 3.47 -3.62 -4.62
N ARG A 43 4.28 -3.95 -5.63
CA ARG A 43 4.91 -2.92 -6.49
C ARG A 43 3.86 -2.10 -7.24
N GLN A 44 2.84 -2.74 -7.79
CA GLN A 44 1.74 -2.07 -8.50
C GLN A 44 0.90 -1.20 -7.56
N ALA A 45 0.61 -1.68 -6.34
CA ALA A 45 -0.08 -0.90 -5.32
C ALA A 45 0.70 0.37 -4.94
N LEU A 46 2.01 0.25 -4.75
CA LEU A 46 2.89 1.39 -4.46
C LEU A 46 2.98 2.36 -5.64
N ALA A 47 3.09 1.86 -6.87
CA ALA A 47 3.10 2.71 -8.06
C ALA A 47 1.78 3.47 -8.24
N TYR A 48 0.65 2.80 -8.01
CA TYR A 48 -0.67 3.43 -8.01
C TYR A 48 -0.77 4.51 -6.94
N ALA A 49 -0.32 4.22 -5.71
CA ALA A 49 -0.30 5.21 -4.62
C ALA A 49 0.57 6.42 -4.98
N ALA A 50 1.77 6.19 -5.50
CA ALA A 50 2.68 7.25 -5.91
C ALA A 50 2.09 8.14 -7.02
N ALA A 51 1.34 7.55 -7.96
CA ALA A 51 0.67 8.30 -9.04
C ALA A 51 -0.51 9.15 -8.55
N LEU A 52 -1.12 8.80 -7.41
CA LEU A 52 -2.22 9.56 -6.82
C LEU A 52 -1.78 10.66 -5.86
N VAL A 53 -0.58 10.53 -5.29
CA VAL A 53 -0.05 11.53 -4.37
C VAL A 53 0.42 12.72 -5.21
N ASP A 54 -0.26 13.86 -5.05
CA ASP A 54 0.22 15.12 -5.59
C ASP A 54 1.62 15.42 -5.04
N ASP A 55 2.52 15.90 -5.91
CA ASP A 55 3.83 16.39 -5.50
C ASP A 55 3.68 17.72 -4.76
N LYS A 56 3.33 17.62 -3.47
CA LYS A 56 3.12 18.75 -2.57
C LYS A 56 4.28 18.82 -1.59
N VAL A 57 4.97 19.96 -1.60
CA VAL A 57 5.93 20.30 -0.54
C VAL A 57 5.14 20.62 0.72
N VAL A 58 5.16 19.70 1.69
CA VAL A 58 4.57 19.92 3.01
C VAL A 58 5.64 20.53 3.92
N PRO A 59 5.44 21.76 4.45
CA PRO A 59 6.38 22.32 5.41
C PRO A 59 6.40 21.48 6.68
N LEU A 60 7.58 20.97 7.05
CA LEU A 60 7.76 20.24 8.29
C LEU A 60 7.68 21.22 9.47
N PRO A 61 6.92 20.91 10.53
CA PRO A 61 6.95 21.72 11.74
C PRO A 61 8.36 21.76 12.30
N LYS A 62 8.83 22.94 12.69
CA LYS A 62 10.13 23.06 13.37
C LYS A 62 10.05 22.25 14.67
N ALA A 63 10.98 21.32 14.85
CA ALA A 63 11.17 20.64 16.11
C ALA A 63 11.35 21.69 17.21
N GLN A 64 10.60 21.54 18.30
CA GLN A 64 10.55 22.46 19.44
C GLN A 64 11.63 22.07 20.45
#